data_AF-M1J4W6-F1
#
_entry.id   AF-M1J4W6-F1
#
_cell.length_a   1.000
_cell.length_b   1.000
_cell.length_c   1.000
_cell.angle_alpha   90.00
_cell.angle_beta   90.00
_cell.angle_gamma   90.00
#
_symmetry.space_group_name_H-M   'P 1'
#
loop_
_entity.id
_entity.type
_entity.pdbx_description
1 polymer ?
#
loop_
_entity_poly.entity_id
_entity_poly.type
_entity_poly.pdbx_seq_one_letter_code
_entity_poly.pdbx_strand_id
1 'polypeptide(L)'
;RPAPPGVHLALRQAGDEFSRRYQRDFAQMSGQLHLTPFTAHGRFVAVVEELFRDGVNWGRIVAFFEFGGVMCVESVNREMSPLVDNIATWMTEYLNRHLHTWIQDNGGWDAFVELYGPTMQPLFDFSWLSLKALLSLALVGACITLGAYLGHK
;
A
#
# COMPACT_ATOMS: atom_id res chain seq x y z
N ARG A 1 19.03 -12.55 -5.17
CA ARG A 1 18.89 -12.89 -6.61
C ARG A 1 18.40 -11.62 -7.32
N PRO A 2 18.89 -11.26 -8.51
CA PRO A 2 18.31 -10.17 -9.28
C PRO A 2 16.83 -10.44 -9.55
N ALA A 3 16.03 -9.37 -9.67
CA ALA A 3 14.60 -9.50 -9.89
C ALA A 3 14.32 -10.10 -11.28
N PRO A 4 13.29 -10.97 -11.43
CA PRO A 4 12.98 -11.59 -12.71
C PRO A 4 12.71 -10.56 -13.81
N PRO A 5 13.06 -10.85 -15.08
CA PRO A 5 12.68 -10.02 -16.19
C PRO A 5 11.15 -9.81 -16.21
N GLY A 6 10.71 -8.56 -16.41
CA GLY A 6 9.29 -8.24 -16.53
C GLY A 6 8.55 -8.00 -15.20
N VAL A 7 9.16 -8.22 -14.03
CA VAL A 7 8.48 -7.97 -12.74
C VAL A 7 8.02 -6.52 -12.58
N HIS A 8 8.87 -5.55 -12.98
CA HIS A 8 8.51 -4.13 -12.93
C HIS A 8 7.36 -3.80 -13.89
N LEU A 9 7.31 -4.45 -15.05
CA LEU A 9 6.24 -4.25 -16.02
C LEU A 9 4.93 -4.86 -15.52
N ALA A 10 4.98 -6.09 -14.98
CA ALA A 10 3.81 -6.75 -14.40
C ALA A 10 3.26 -5.97 -13.20
N LEU A 11 4.13 -5.47 -12.30
CA LEU A 11 3.72 -4.62 -11.18
C LEU A 11 3.06 -3.34 -11.67
N ARG A 12 3.64 -2.68 -12.68
CA ARG A 12 3.07 -1.48 -13.27
C ARG A 12 1.70 -1.75 -13.90
N GLN A 13 1.56 -2.82 -14.69
CA GLN A 13 0.30 -3.17 -15.33
C GLN A 13 -0.79 -3.52 -14.32
N ALA A 14 -0.44 -4.30 -13.30
CA ALA A 14 -1.34 -4.63 -12.20
C ALA A 14 -1.75 -3.39 -11.40
N GLY A 15 -0.79 -2.49 -11.13
CA GLY A 15 -1.03 -1.20 -10.50
C GLY A 15 -1.97 -0.31 -11.32
N ASP A 16 -1.71 -0.16 -12.62
CA ASP A 16 -2.55 0.64 -13.53
C ASP A 16 -3.99 0.10 -13.59
N GLU A 17 -4.19 -1.22 -13.58
CA GLU A 17 -5.53 -1.84 -13.51
C GLU A 17 -6.21 -1.58 -12.17
N PHE A 18 -5.48 -1.77 -11.07
CA PHE A 18 -5.98 -1.50 -9.72
C PHE A 18 -6.38 -0.03 -9.56
N SER A 19 -5.50 0.89 -9.94
CA SER A 19 -5.75 2.33 -9.95
C SER A 19 -6.97 2.69 -10.79
N ARG A 20 -7.14 2.11 -11.99
CA ARG A 20 -8.31 2.36 -12.85
C ARG A 20 -9.61 1.90 -12.19
N ARG A 21 -9.59 0.71 -11.57
CA ARG A 21 -10.77 0.11 -10.94
C ARG A 21 -11.19 0.82 -9.66
N TYR A 22 -10.23 1.40 -8.93
CA TYR A 22 -10.45 2.02 -7.62
C TYR A 22 -10.18 3.53 -7.61
N GLN A 23 -10.10 4.16 -8.79
CA GLN A 23 -9.70 5.56 -8.98
C GLN A 23 -10.48 6.53 -8.09
N ARG A 24 -11.80 6.33 -7.97
CA ARG A 24 -12.68 7.20 -7.16
C ARG A 24 -12.38 7.09 -5.66
N ASP A 25 -12.15 5.87 -5.18
CA ASP A 25 -11.87 5.61 -3.76
C ASP A 25 -10.47 6.12 -3.38
N PHE A 26 -9.48 5.95 -4.26
CA PHE A 26 -8.12 6.50 -4.07
C PHE A 26 -8.08 8.02 -4.11
N ALA A 27 -8.82 8.65 -5.02
CA ALA A 27 -8.92 10.11 -5.07
C ALA A 27 -9.52 10.68 -3.78
N GLN A 28 -10.54 10.03 -3.23
CA GLN A 28 -11.12 10.39 -1.94
C GLN A 28 -10.12 10.17 -0.78
N MET A 29 -9.37 9.07 -0.81
CA MET A 29 -8.35 8.75 0.20
C MET A 29 -7.20 9.77 0.21
N SER A 30 -6.69 10.16 -0.95
CA SER A 30 -5.62 11.18 -1.08
C SER A 30 -6.02 12.51 -0.43
N GLY A 31 -7.27 12.94 -0.67
CA GLY A 31 -7.81 14.16 -0.06
C GLY A 31 -8.00 14.09 1.46
N GLN A 32 -8.13 12.88 2.03
CA GLN A 32 -8.30 12.64 3.47
C GLN A 32 -6.98 12.29 4.18
N LEU A 33 -5.92 11.99 3.42
CA LEU A 33 -4.60 11.69 3.96
C LEU A 33 -3.99 13.00 4.48
N HIS A 34 -4.22 13.31 5.75
CA HIS A 34 -3.52 14.39 6.46
C HIS A 34 -2.05 13.99 6.68
N LEU A 35 -1.29 14.02 5.60
CA LEU A 35 0.13 13.76 5.55
C LEU A 35 0.90 14.98 6.03
N THR A 36 1.65 14.77 7.10
CA THR A 36 2.73 15.66 7.55
C THR A 36 3.98 14.81 7.74
N PRO A 37 5.19 15.38 7.78
CA PRO A 37 6.41 14.58 7.96
C PRO A 37 6.38 13.76 9.25
N PHE A 38 5.77 14.30 10.31
CA PHE A 38 5.63 13.65 11.62
C PHE A 38 4.60 12.52 11.64
N THR A 39 3.53 12.63 10.85
CA THR A 39 2.44 11.65 10.84
C THR A 39 2.60 10.59 9.75
N ALA A 40 3.44 10.83 8.73
CA ALA A 40 3.59 9.98 7.55
C ALA A 40 3.92 8.52 7.89
N HIS A 41 4.92 8.29 8.76
CA HIS A 41 5.32 6.93 9.14
C HIS A 41 4.20 6.19 9.87
N GLY A 42 3.55 6.82 10.84
CA GLY A 42 2.44 6.21 11.58
C GLY A 42 1.25 5.88 10.68
N ARG A 43 0.96 6.75 9.69
CA ARG A 43 -0.07 6.49 8.68
C ARG A 43 0.29 5.32 7.78
N PHE A 44 1.55 5.25 7.34
CA PHE A 44 2.04 4.13 6.56
C PHE A 44 1.85 2.81 7.31
N VAL A 45 2.35 2.71 8.54
CA VAL A 45 2.25 1.50 9.36
C VAL A 45 0.77 1.10 9.56
N ALA A 46 -0.08 2.03 9.98
CA ALA A 46 -1.49 1.72 10.25
C ALA A 46 -2.25 1.17 9.02
N VAL A 47 -2.02 1.74 7.83
CA VAL A 47 -2.67 1.27 6.60
C VAL A 47 -2.14 -0.10 6.20
N VAL A 48 -0.83 -0.30 6.29
CA VAL A 48 -0.20 -1.56 5.84
C VAL A 48 -0.51 -2.71 6.80
N GLU A 49 -0.53 -2.49 8.11
CA GLU A 49 -0.98 -3.50 9.08
C GLU A 49 -2.43 -3.92 8.84
N GLU A 50 -3.31 -2.96 8.53
CA GLU A 50 -4.70 -3.27 8.19
C GLU A 50 -4.79 -4.06 6.89
N LEU A 51 -4.04 -3.63 5.87
CA LEU A 51 -4.02 -4.25 4.54
C LEU A 51 -3.70 -5.75 4.64
N PHE A 52 -2.81 -6.13 5.54
CA PHE A 52 -2.35 -7.51 5.68
C PHE A 52 -2.91 -8.25 6.91
N ARG A 53 -3.85 -7.65 7.66
CA ARG A 53 -4.43 -8.22 8.89
C ARG A 53 -4.94 -9.65 8.69
N ASP A 54 -5.75 -9.87 7.65
CA ASP A 54 -6.38 -11.18 7.39
C ASP A 54 -5.55 -12.08 6.45
N GLY A 55 -4.26 -11.78 6.26
CA GLY A 55 -3.35 -12.56 5.43
C GLY A 55 -2.77 -11.79 4.24
N VAL A 56 -1.98 -12.50 3.44
CA VAL A 56 -1.24 -11.96 2.30
C VAL A 56 -1.70 -12.66 1.02
N ASN A 57 -1.88 -11.89 -0.05
CA ASN A 57 -2.06 -12.38 -1.41
C ASN A 57 -1.47 -11.37 -2.40
N TRP A 58 -1.28 -11.78 -3.66
CA TRP A 58 -0.68 -10.92 -4.68
C TRP A 58 -1.48 -9.63 -4.93
N GLY A 59 -2.81 -9.69 -4.87
CA GLY A 59 -3.65 -8.49 -4.95
C GLY A 59 -3.37 -7.50 -3.81
N ARG A 60 -3.16 -7.98 -2.58
CA ARG A 60 -2.79 -7.12 -1.43
C ARG A 60 -1.41 -6.50 -1.62
N ILE A 61 -0.47 -7.26 -2.18
CA ILE A 61 0.88 -6.79 -2.50
C ILE A 61 0.83 -5.67 -3.56
N VAL A 62 0.01 -5.82 -4.60
CA VAL A 62 -0.23 -4.74 -5.59
C VAL A 62 -0.81 -3.50 -4.91
N ALA A 63 -1.83 -3.66 -4.06
CA ALA A 63 -2.43 -2.55 -3.32
C ALA A 63 -1.41 -1.83 -2.40
N PHE A 64 -0.48 -2.57 -1.81
CA PHE A 64 0.62 -2.01 -1.01
C PHE A 64 1.54 -1.11 -1.85
N PHE A 65 1.91 -1.54 -3.06
CA PHE A 65 2.71 -0.72 -3.98
C PHE A 65 1.97 0.55 -4.40
N GLU A 66 0.70 0.41 -4.74
CA GLU A 66 -0.16 1.54 -5.15
C GLU A 66 -0.34 2.55 -4.01
N PHE A 67 -0.57 2.09 -2.79
CA PHE A 67 -0.65 2.96 -1.61
C PHE A 67 0.65 3.74 -1.38
N GLY A 68 1.80 3.08 -1.46
CA GLY A 68 3.10 3.74 -1.38
C GLY A 68 3.30 4.80 -2.47
N GLY A 69 2.90 4.48 -3.70
CA GLY A 69 2.90 5.43 -4.82
C GLY A 69 2.04 6.67 -4.55
N VAL A 70 0.83 6.49 -4.02
CA VAL A 70 -0.07 7.58 -3.63
C VAL A 70 0.56 8.45 -2.54
N MET A 71 1.18 7.86 -1.52
CA MET A 71 1.90 8.62 -0.50
C MET A 71 3.05 9.44 -1.09
N CYS A 72 3.80 8.89 -2.05
CA CYS A 72 4.88 9.62 -2.73
C CYS A 72 4.34 10.80 -3.54
N VAL A 73 3.28 10.59 -4.34
CA VAL A 73 2.64 11.66 -5.12
C VAL A 73 2.11 12.77 -4.20
N GLU A 74 1.41 12.41 -3.13
CA GLU A 74 0.88 13.37 -2.16
C GLU A 74 2.00 14.14 -1.45
N SER A 75 3.14 13.48 -1.18
CA SER A 75 4.32 14.13 -0.59
C SER A 75 4.89 15.19 -1.51
N VAL A 76 5.00 14.90 -2.81
CA VAL A 76 5.48 15.88 -3.81
C VAL A 76 4.49 17.03 -3.97
N ASN A 77 3.18 16.74 -4.06
CA ASN A 77 2.13 17.75 -4.19
C ASN A 77 2.09 18.74 -3.01
N ARG A 78 2.60 18.34 -1.84
CA ARG A 78 2.68 19.16 -0.62
C ARG A 78 4.07 19.74 -0.36
N GLU A 79 4.95 19.72 -1.36
CA GLU A 79 6.33 20.24 -1.26
C GLU A 79 7.18 19.52 -0.19
N MET A 80 6.85 18.26 0.11
CA MET A 80 7.56 17.39 1.06
C MET A 80 8.36 16.30 0.32
N SER A 81 8.95 16.61 -0.83
CA SER A 81 9.69 15.64 -1.65
C SER A 81 10.72 14.77 -0.91
N PRO A 82 11.46 15.24 0.12
CA PRO A 82 12.34 14.38 0.91
C PRO A 82 11.66 13.19 1.60
N LEU A 83 10.33 13.22 1.74
CA LEU A 83 9.55 12.13 2.32
C LEU A 83 9.46 10.91 1.39
N VAL A 84 9.69 11.08 0.08
CA VAL A 84 9.66 9.99 -0.91
C VAL A 84 10.72 8.93 -0.59
N ASP A 85 11.94 9.33 -0.23
CA ASP A 85 13.02 8.40 0.13
C ASP A 85 12.70 7.61 1.41
N ASN A 86 12.04 8.27 2.37
CA ASN A 86 11.57 7.62 3.59
C ASN A 86 10.49 6.58 3.27
N ILE A 87 9.51 6.92 2.43
CA ILE A 87 8.44 6.00 2.02
C ILE A 87 9.04 4.78 1.30
N ALA A 88 9.95 5.00 0.35
CA ALA A 88 10.64 3.91 -0.35
C ALA A 88 11.42 3.00 0.62
N THR A 89 12.05 3.59 1.63
CA THR A 89 12.74 2.84 2.69
C THR A 89 11.75 1.99 3.50
N TRP A 90 10.66 2.57 4.00
CA TRP A 90 9.65 1.83 4.77
C TRP A 90 9.02 0.70 3.97
N MET A 91 8.74 0.94 2.69
CA MET A 91 8.21 -0.10 1.82
C MET A 91 9.18 -1.26 1.64
N THR A 92 10.46 -0.93 1.42
CA THR A 92 11.53 -1.93 1.27
C THR A 92 11.71 -2.75 2.54
N GLU A 93 11.73 -2.08 3.69
CA GLU A 93 11.83 -2.75 5.00
C GLU A 93 10.64 -3.66 5.25
N TYR A 94 9.42 -3.18 4.97
CA TYR A 94 8.21 -3.98 5.19
C TYR A 94 8.18 -5.22 4.30
N LEU A 95 8.54 -5.05 3.02
CA LEU A 95 8.61 -6.14 2.06
C LEU A 95 9.62 -7.20 2.50
N ASN A 96 10.80 -6.78 2.95
CA ASN A 96 11.86 -7.69 3.39
C ASN A 96 11.53 -8.40 4.70
N ARG A 97 10.88 -7.71 5.65
CA ARG A 97 10.62 -8.26 6.99
C ARG A 97 9.33 -9.07 7.09
N HIS A 98 8.27 -8.66 6.39
CA HIS A 98 6.92 -9.20 6.58
C HIS A 98 6.40 -9.97 5.37
N LEU A 99 6.79 -9.57 4.15
CA LEU A 99 6.24 -10.17 2.92
C LEU A 99 7.19 -11.18 2.28
N HIS A 100 8.48 -11.12 2.60
CA HIS A 100 9.52 -11.92 1.94
C HIS A 100 9.23 -13.42 1.97
N THR A 101 8.96 -13.98 3.16
CA THR A 101 8.69 -15.42 3.32
C THR A 101 7.48 -15.84 2.52
N TRP A 102 6.36 -15.12 2.63
CA TRP A 102 5.16 -15.43 1.87
C TRP A 102 5.41 -15.38 0.36
N ILE A 103 6.14 -14.38 -0.12
CA ILE A 103 6.52 -14.26 -1.54
C ILE A 103 7.30 -15.50 -1.98
N GLN A 104 8.29 -15.95 -1.21
CA GLN A 104 9.06 -17.15 -1.57
C GLN A 104 8.19 -18.41 -1.56
N ASP A 105 7.35 -18.58 -0.54
CA ASP A 105 6.47 -19.74 -0.38
C ASP A 105 5.41 -19.82 -1.49
N ASN A 106 5.11 -18.71 -2.16
CA ASN A 106 4.13 -18.62 -3.26
C ASN A 106 4.79 -18.51 -4.64
N GLY A 107 5.98 -19.10 -4.81
CA GLY A 107 6.67 -19.20 -6.10
C GLY A 107 7.48 -17.96 -6.50
N GLY A 108 7.67 -17.02 -5.58
CA GLY A 108 8.46 -15.82 -5.79
C GLY A 108 7.85 -14.84 -6.79
N TRP A 109 8.67 -13.87 -7.20
CA TRP A 109 8.28 -12.90 -8.21
C TRP A 109 8.11 -13.52 -9.61
N ASP A 110 8.64 -14.72 -9.83
CA ASP A 110 8.43 -15.48 -11.07
C ASP A 110 6.94 -15.87 -11.20
N ALA A 111 6.33 -16.40 -10.14
CA ALA A 111 4.90 -16.71 -10.10
C ALA A 111 4.04 -15.44 -10.27
N PHE A 112 4.46 -14.32 -9.69
CA PHE A 112 3.79 -13.04 -9.94
C PHE A 112 3.83 -12.64 -11.42
N VAL A 113 4.98 -12.75 -12.09
CA VAL A 113 5.09 -12.44 -13.53
C VAL A 113 4.27 -13.41 -14.37
N GLU A 114 4.20 -14.68 -14.01
CA GLU A 114 3.36 -15.67 -14.70
C GLU A 114 1.87 -15.33 -14.58
N LEU A 115 1.43 -14.92 -13.40
CA LEU A 115 0.04 -14.52 -13.14
C LEU A 115 -0.32 -13.19 -13.82
N TYR A 116 0.55 -12.19 -13.72
CA TYR A 116 0.28 -10.78 -14.05
C TYR A 116 1.02 -10.25 -15.29
N GLY A 117 1.68 -11.11 -16.05
CA GLY A 117 2.39 -10.76 -17.26
C GLY A 117 1.48 -10.46 -18.47
N PRO A 118 2.08 -10.13 -19.64
CA PRO A 118 1.37 -9.59 -20.81
C PRO A 118 0.24 -10.46 -21.40
N THR A 119 0.18 -11.75 -21.04
CA THR A 119 -0.82 -12.73 -21.49
C THR A 119 -2.11 -12.76 -20.67
N MET A 120 -2.31 -11.80 -19.75
CA MET A 120 -3.36 -11.86 -18.72
C MET A 120 -4.79 -12.12 -19.22
N GLN A 121 -5.42 -13.13 -18.62
CA GLN A 121 -6.86 -13.18 -18.37
C GLN A 121 -7.22 -12.31 -17.15
N PRO A 122 -8.47 -11.83 -17.03
CA PRO A 122 -8.89 -10.92 -15.96
C PRO A 122 -9.08 -11.69 -14.63
N LEU A 123 -7.97 -12.08 -13.99
CA LEU A 123 -7.97 -12.72 -12.67
C LEU A 123 -7.63 -11.74 -11.54
N PHE A 124 -7.99 -10.46 -11.70
CA PHE A 124 -7.95 -9.51 -10.59
C PHE A 124 -9.22 -9.66 -9.75
N ASP A 125 -9.24 -10.67 -8.88
CA ASP A 125 -10.24 -10.76 -7.82
C ASP A 125 -9.80 -9.96 -6.59
N PHE A 126 -10.32 -8.75 -6.51
CA PHE A 126 -10.17 -7.84 -5.39
C PHE A 126 -11.40 -7.87 -4.46
N SER A 127 -12.25 -8.90 -4.54
CA SER A 127 -13.40 -9.08 -3.64
C SER A 127 -13.03 -9.07 -2.16
N TRP A 128 -11.79 -9.45 -1.84
CA TRP A 128 -11.21 -9.39 -0.50
C TRP A 128 -11.07 -7.95 0.03
N LEU A 129 -11.00 -6.93 -0.85
CA LEU A 129 -11.02 -5.51 -0.47
C LEU A 129 -12.46 -5.07 -0.23
N SER A 130 -13.01 -5.36 0.95
CA SER A 130 -14.08 -4.49 1.46
C SER A 130 -13.45 -3.14 1.87
N LEU A 131 -13.24 -2.25 0.88
CA LEU A 131 -12.57 -0.95 1.04
C LEU A 131 -13.16 -0.10 2.18
N LYS A 132 -14.43 -0.33 2.55
CA LYS A 132 -15.08 0.27 3.72
C LYS A 132 -14.31 0.05 5.03
N ALA A 133 -13.68 -1.13 5.22
CA ALA A 133 -12.87 -1.44 6.40
C ALA A 133 -11.54 -0.67 6.38
N LEU A 134 -10.80 -0.74 5.27
CA LEU A 134 -9.51 -0.06 5.09
C LEU A 134 -9.62 1.48 5.13
N LEU A 135 -10.67 2.04 4.52
CA LEU A 135 -10.94 3.49 4.50
C LEU A 135 -11.37 4.04 5.86
N SER A 136 -12.02 3.22 6.71
CA SER A 136 -12.40 3.67 8.06
C SER A 136 -11.20 3.88 8.99
N LEU A 137 -10.08 3.16 8.80
CA LEU A 137 -8.88 3.33 9.63
C LEU A 137 -8.04 4.57 9.29
N ALA A 138 -8.10 5.08 8.06
CA ALA A 138 -7.49 6.37 7.73
C ALA A 138 -8.13 7.55 8.49
N LEU A 139 -9.39 7.42 8.92
CA LEU A 139 -10.09 8.42 9.74
C LEU A 139 -9.81 8.30 11.25
N VAL A 140 -9.61 7.10 11.79
CA VAL A 140 -9.50 6.88 13.26
C VAL A 140 -8.16 7.34 13.85
N GLY A 141 -7.14 7.57 13.01
CA GLY A 141 -5.85 8.14 13.46
C GLY A 141 -5.92 9.55 14.06
N ALA A 142 -7.08 10.21 14.06
CA ALA A 142 -7.30 11.48 14.75
C ALA A 142 -7.77 11.34 16.22
N CYS A 143 -8.21 10.16 16.68
CA CYS A 143 -8.88 10.04 17.99
C CYS A 143 -7.98 9.55 19.14
N ILE A 144 -6.80 8.97 18.88
CA ILE A 144 -5.96 8.42 19.95
C ILE A 144 -5.17 9.51 20.71
N THR A 145 -5.02 10.71 20.17
CA THR A 145 -4.26 11.78 20.84
C THR A 145 -5.07 12.61 21.87
N LEU A 146 -6.41 12.58 21.82
CA LEU A 146 -7.25 13.34 22.77
C LEU A 146 -7.56 12.56 24.06
N GLY A 147 -7.55 11.22 24.03
CA GLY A 147 -7.79 10.40 25.21
C GLY A 147 -6.71 10.47 26.28
N ALA A 148 -5.46 10.76 25.90
CA ALA A 148 -4.33 10.89 26.83
C ALA A 148 -4.26 12.27 27.53
N TYR A 149 -4.94 13.29 27.00
CA TYR A 149 -4.87 14.66 27.55
C TYR A 149 -5.97 14.97 28.58
N LEU A 150 -7.06 14.20 28.59
CA LEU A 150 -8.21 14.43 29.48
C LEU A 150 -8.21 13.55 30.75
N GLY A 151 -7.22 12.65 30.91
CA GLY A 151 -7.09 11.79 32.10
C GLY A 151 -6.34 12.41 33.29
N HIS A 152 -5.97 13.69 33.22
CA HIS A 152 -5.20 14.37 34.26
C HIS A 152 -5.84 15.70 34.68
N LYS A 153 -7.08 15.65 35.19
CA LYS A 153 -7.62 16.64 36.11
C LYS A 153 -8.52 15.96 37.14
#